data_AF-A0A7X7SKD7-F1
#
_entry.id   AF-A0A7X7SKD7-F1
#
_cell.length_a   1.000
_cell.length_b   1.000
_cell.length_c   1.000
_cell.angle_alpha   90.00
_cell.angle_beta   90.00
_cell.angle_gamma   90.00
#
_symmetry.space_group_name_H-M   'P 1'
#
loop_
_entity.id
_entity.type
_entity.pdbx_description
1 polymer ?
#
loop_
_entity_poly.entity_id
_entity_poly.type
_entity_poly.pdbx_seq_one_letter_code
_entity_poly.pdbx_strand_id
1 'polypeptide(L)'
;MGWGVVYYRAANGAVPAEAFLDSCPAKIEARILAVLEVVRAAPPPAFSGGGMWEAMHGSMNGYYEIRVTGPGRAQYRLFCLLDNAQTKKELARRGFDTP
;
A
#
# COMPACT_ATOMS: atom_id res chain seq x y z
N MET A 1 15.51 1.05 -12.35
CA MET A 1 14.23 0.32 -12.49
C MET A 1 13.33 0.86 -11.39
N GLY A 2 12.23 1.53 -11.76
CA GLY A 2 11.38 2.25 -10.80
C GLY A 2 10.27 1.36 -10.24
N TRP A 3 9.84 1.61 -9.01
CA TRP A 3 8.67 0.96 -8.43
C TRP A 3 7.38 1.68 -8.85
N GLY A 4 6.30 0.92 -8.97
CA GLY A 4 4.94 1.41 -9.20
C GLY A 4 4.06 1.24 -7.96
N VAL A 5 2.90 1.89 -7.98
CA VAL A 5 1.80 1.63 -7.03
C VAL A 5 0.67 1.01 -7.83
N VAL A 6 0.29 -0.21 -7.47
CA VAL A 6 -0.77 -0.97 -8.13
C VAL A 6 -1.88 -1.26 -7.12
N TYR A 7 -3.13 -0.94 -7.48
CA TYR A 7 -4.27 -1.26 -6.65
C TYR A 7 -4.84 -2.63 -7.01
N TYR A 8 -5.08 -3.44 -5.97
CA TYR A 8 -5.73 -4.74 -6.13
C TYR A 8 -7.15 -4.56 -6.68
N ARG A 9 -7.42 -5.23 -7.80
CA ARG A 9 -8.75 -5.35 -8.39
C ARG A 9 -9.31 -6.74 -8.08
N ALA A 10 -10.44 -6.77 -7.39
CA ALA A 10 -11.17 -8.01 -7.13
C ALA A 10 -11.82 -8.55 -8.41
N ALA A 11 -12.16 -9.85 -8.42
CA ALA A 11 -12.77 -10.51 -9.57
C ALA A 11 -14.11 -9.87 -10.02
N ASN A 12 -14.82 -9.21 -9.11
CA ASN A 12 -16.04 -8.45 -9.39
C ASN A 12 -15.78 -7.02 -9.91
N GLY A 13 -14.52 -6.67 -10.19
CA GLY A 13 -14.11 -5.35 -10.68
C GLY A 13 -13.88 -4.31 -9.61
N ALA A 14 -14.24 -4.57 -8.33
CA ALA A 14 -14.06 -3.63 -7.24
C ALA A 14 -12.58 -3.36 -6.96
N VAL A 15 -12.25 -2.11 -6.62
CA VAL A 15 -10.91 -1.68 -6.21
C VAL A 15 -11.01 -1.11 -4.80
N PRO A 16 -10.94 -1.93 -3.74
CA PRO A 16 -11.25 -1.50 -2.38
C PRO A 16 -10.35 -0.38 -1.87
N ALA A 17 -9.08 -0.34 -2.30
CA ALA A 17 -8.14 0.70 -1.93
C ALA A 17 -8.54 2.07 -2.48
N GLU A 18 -8.95 2.14 -3.75
CA GLU A 18 -9.46 3.38 -4.36
C GLU A 18 -10.74 3.84 -3.66
N ALA A 19 -11.71 2.95 -3.48
CA ALA A 19 -12.95 3.28 -2.78
C ALA A 19 -12.71 3.75 -1.33
N PHE A 20 -11.71 3.18 -0.65
CA PHE A 20 -11.30 3.63 0.69
C PHE A 20 -10.68 5.03 0.65
N LEU A 21 -9.76 5.27 -0.28
CA LEU A 21 -9.11 6.57 -0.45
C LEU A 21 -10.13 7.67 -0.77
N ASP A 22 -11.06 7.41 -1.70
CA ASP A 22 -12.14 8.33 -2.06
C ASP A 22 -13.09 8.64 -0.89
N SER A 23 -13.22 7.70 0.06
CA SER A 23 -14.04 7.89 1.27
C SER A 23 -13.33 8.69 2.37
N CYS A 24 -12.01 8.87 2.28
CA CYS A 24 -11.23 9.54 3.31
C CYS A 24 -11.43 11.06 3.28
N PRO A 25 -11.31 11.75 4.43
CA PRO A 25 -11.16 13.21 4.41
C PRO A 25 -9.92 13.60 3.59
N ALA A 26 -10.00 14.67 2.80
CA ALA A 26 -8.94 15.06 1.84
C ALA A 26 -7.53 15.11 2.43
N LYS A 27 -7.37 15.58 3.68
CA LYS A 27 -6.08 15.62 4.37
C LYS A 27 -5.53 14.23 4.71
N ILE A 28 -6.41 13.26 4.94
CA ILE A 28 -6.03 11.86 5.22
C ILE A 28 -5.62 11.18 3.92
N GLU A 29 -6.44 11.30 2.88
CA GLU A 29 -6.14 10.78 1.54
C GLU A 29 -4.77 11.29 1.05
N ALA A 30 -4.56 12.61 1.05
CA ALA A 30 -3.31 13.22 0.62
C ALA A 30 -2.09 12.72 1.42
N ARG A 31 -2.25 12.44 2.72
CA ARG A 31 -1.18 11.88 3.55
C ARG A 31 -0.88 10.43 3.19
N ILE A 32 -1.91 9.62 2.92
CA ILE A 32 -1.72 8.23 2.50
C ILE A 32 -1.00 8.20 1.14
N LEU A 33 -1.48 8.99 0.17
CA LEU A 33 -0.86 9.10 -1.15
C LEU A 33 0.60 9.58 -1.09
N ALA A 34 0.90 10.54 -0.20
CA ALA A 34 2.27 11.00 0.01
C ALA A 34 3.18 9.89 0.55
N VAL A 35 2.69 9.05 1.47
CA VAL A 35 3.47 7.90 1.97
C VAL A 35 3.68 6.87 0.87
N LEU A 36 2.65 6.57 0.06
CA LEU A 36 2.78 5.67 -1.10
C LEU A 36 3.86 6.18 -2.07
N GLU A 37 3.87 7.47 -2.37
CA GLU A 37 4.85 8.06 -3.29
C GLU A 37 6.28 8.00 -2.74
N VAL A 38 6.47 8.26 -1.44
CA VAL A 38 7.79 8.15 -0.81
C VAL A 38 8.27 6.70 -0.77
N VAL A 39 7.39 5.75 -0.44
CA VAL A 39 7.72 4.31 -0.48
C VAL A 39 8.06 3.88 -1.91
N ARG A 40 7.32 4.37 -2.91
CA ARG A 40 7.60 4.10 -4.32
C ARG A 40 8.97 4.65 -4.76
N ALA A 41 9.32 5.86 -4.31
CA ALA A 41 10.60 6.49 -4.63
C ALA A 41 11.79 5.85 -3.89
N ALA A 42 11.57 5.36 -2.68
CA ALA A 42 12.58 4.76 -1.80
C ALA A 42 12.02 3.50 -1.13
N PRO A 43 11.86 2.39 -1.86
CA PRO A 43 11.28 1.16 -1.34
C PRO A 43 12.12 0.61 -0.18
N PRO A 44 11.50 -0.07 0.80
CA PRO A 44 12.22 -0.75 1.86
C PRO A 44 13.35 -1.64 1.31
N PRO A 45 14.53 -1.65 1.97
CA PRO A 45 14.77 -1.19 3.35
C PRO A 45 15.07 0.32 3.53
N ALA A 46 15.06 1.13 2.46
CA ALA A 46 15.48 2.54 2.55
C ALA A 46 14.52 3.46 3.32
N PHE A 47 13.23 3.09 3.40
CA PHE A 47 12.21 3.88 4.10
C PHE A 47 11.81 3.22 5.43
N SER A 48 12.09 3.91 6.54
CA SER A 48 11.72 3.49 7.90
C SER A 48 10.39 4.06 8.38
N GLY A 49 9.67 4.83 7.55
CA GLY A 49 8.26 5.14 7.78
C GLY A 49 7.92 6.21 8.81
N GLY A 50 8.81 6.58 9.72
CA GLY A 50 8.54 7.60 10.75
C GLY A 50 7.28 7.33 11.58
N GLY A 51 6.90 6.04 11.75
CA GLY A 51 5.65 5.61 12.41
C GLY A 51 4.41 5.58 11.51
N MET A 52 4.53 6.01 10.26
CA MET A 52 3.46 6.04 9.25
C MET A 52 3.51 4.84 8.31
N TRP A 53 4.60 4.06 8.28
CA TRP A 53 4.77 2.85 7.48
C TRP A 53 5.41 1.76 8.31
N GLU A 54 4.76 0.61 8.39
CA GLU A 54 5.12 -0.44 9.34
C GLU A 54 5.03 -1.82 8.70
N ALA A 55 6.02 -2.67 8.97
CA ALA A 55 6.00 -4.06 8.54
C ALA A 55 5.09 -4.88 9.47
N MET A 56 4.19 -5.67 8.90
CA MET A 56 3.33 -6.55 9.67
C MET A 56 4.08 -7.81 10.11
N HIS A 57 3.59 -8.46 11.16
CA HIS A 57 4.22 -9.65 11.75
C HIS A 57 3.24 -10.82 11.85
N GLY A 58 3.75 -12.01 12.19
CA GLY A 58 2.93 -13.21 12.38
C GLY A 58 2.26 -13.69 11.09
N SER A 59 0.95 -13.95 11.13
CA SER A 59 0.18 -14.41 9.97
C SER A 59 0.09 -13.40 8.83
N MET A 60 0.39 -12.12 9.11
CA MET A 60 0.43 -11.04 8.12
C MET A 60 1.86 -10.72 7.67
N ASN A 61 2.85 -11.57 7.96
CA ASN A 61 4.21 -11.37 7.49
C ASN A 61 4.27 -11.17 5.96
N GLY A 62 5.05 -10.19 5.50
CA GLY A 62 5.12 -9.77 4.10
C GLY A 62 4.14 -8.66 3.71
N TYR A 63 3.15 -8.37 4.55
CA TYR A 63 2.34 -7.16 4.42
C TYR A 63 2.98 -5.98 5.16
N TYR A 64 2.63 -4.80 4.69
CA TYR A 64 2.97 -3.53 5.29
C TYR A 64 1.69 -2.73 5.50
N GLU A 65 1.73 -1.73 6.37
CA GLU A 65 0.60 -0.83 6.55
C GLU A 65 1.05 0.63 6.57
N ILE A 66 0.25 1.48 5.92
CA ILE A 66 0.28 2.92 6.12
C ILE A 66 -0.63 3.26 7.29
N ARG A 67 -0.11 4.02 8.26
CA ARG A 67 -0.84 4.45 9.45
C ARG A 67 -1.07 5.96 9.40
N VAL A 68 -2.34 6.40 9.37
CA VAL A 68 -2.69 7.83 9.52
C VAL A 68 -3.72 7.99 10.63
N THR A 69 -3.45 8.88 11.59
CA THR A 69 -4.46 9.32 12.57
C THR A 69 -5.16 10.56 12.04
N GLY A 70 -6.50 10.53 12.01
CA GLY A 70 -7.35 11.65 11.60
C GLY A 70 -8.12 12.31 12.75
N PRO A 71 -9.10 13.18 12.42
CA PRO A 71 -9.93 13.86 13.41
C PRO A 71 -10.61 12.87 14.37
N GLY A 72 -10.77 13.27 15.64
CA GLY A 72 -11.35 12.39 16.66
C GLY A 72 -10.51 11.15 16.98
N ARG A 73 -9.21 11.15 16.61
CA ARG A 73 -8.30 9.99 16.72
C ARG A 73 -8.71 8.77 15.90
N ALA A 74 -9.56 8.95 14.89
CA ALA A 74 -9.90 7.89 13.95
C ALA A 74 -8.62 7.35 13.27
N GLN A 75 -8.50 6.03 13.22
CA GLN A 75 -7.32 5.34 12.67
C GLN A 75 -7.61 4.90 11.24
N TYR A 76 -6.90 5.49 10.31
CA TYR A 76 -6.93 5.11 8.90
C TYR A 76 -5.73 4.21 8.62
N ARG A 77 -5.98 3.08 7.98
CA ARG A 77 -4.98 2.06 7.66
C ARG A 77 -5.15 1.64 6.21
N LEU A 78 -4.06 1.69 5.45
CA LEU A 78 -4.01 1.10 4.11
C LEU A 78 -2.96 -0.01 4.13
N PHE A 79 -3.37 -1.24 3.87
CA PHE A 79 -2.47 -2.38 3.79
C PHE A 79 -1.85 -2.46 2.41
N CYS A 80 -0.55 -2.75 2.37
CA CYS A 80 0.26 -2.78 1.17
C CYS A 80 1.07 -4.07 1.13
N LEU A 81 1.39 -4.50 -0.08
CA LEU A 81 2.36 -5.56 -0.34
C LEU A 81 3.52 -4.93 -1.10
N LEU A 82 4.75 -5.22 -0.69
CA LEU A 82 5.92 -4.94 -1.52
C LEU A 82 6.14 -6.14 -2.41
N ASP A 83 5.82 -5.98 -3.68
CA ASP A 83 6.05 -7.03 -4.66
C ASP A 83 7.29 -6.70 -5.50
N ASN A 84 8.38 -7.39 -5.19
CA ASN A 84 9.61 -7.37 -5.99
C ASN A 84 9.70 -8.59 -6.90
N ALA A 85 8.57 -9.22 -7.25
CA ALA A 85 8.53 -10.42 -8.08
C ALA A 85 9.53 -10.31 -9.23
N GLN A 86 10.59 -11.12 -9.13
CA GLN A 86 11.67 -11.12 -10.09
C GLN A 86 11.21 -11.77 -11.40
N THR A 87 10.07 -12.47 -11.36
CA THR A 87 9.54 -13.22 -12.48
C THR A 87 8.05 -12.95 -12.74
N LYS A 88 7.68 -12.93 -14.03
CA LYS A 88 6.29 -12.81 -14.50
C LYS A 88 5.36 -13.90 -13.95
N LYS A 89 5.91 -15.07 -13.60
CA LYS A 89 5.16 -16.20 -13.03
C LYS A 89 4.72 -15.93 -11.58
N GLU A 90 5.55 -15.23 -10.81
CA GLU A 90 5.23 -14.83 -9.44
C GLU A 90 4.15 -13.74 -9.40
N LEU A 91 4.22 -12.78 -10.33
CA LEU A 91 3.18 -11.78 -10.56
C LEU A 91 1.84 -12.44 -10.97
N ALA A 92 1.88 -13.32 -11.97
CA ALA A 92 0.67 -13.96 -12.50
C ALA A 92 -0.02 -14.87 -11.46
N ARG A 93 0.74 -15.59 -10.62
CA ARG A 93 0.18 -16.40 -9.52
C ARG A 93 -0.61 -15.55 -8.51
N ARG A 94 -0.30 -14.26 -8.42
CA ARG A 94 -0.94 -13.30 -7.51
C ARG A 94 -2.01 -12.45 -8.20
N GLY A 95 -2.30 -12.72 -9.48
CA GLY A 95 -3.32 -12.01 -10.26
C GLY A 95 -2.83 -10.68 -10.86
N PHE A 96 -1.52 -10.48 -11.00
CA PHE A 96 -0.93 -9.30 -11.61
C PHE A 96 -0.22 -9.65 -12.93
N ASP A 97 -0.50 -8.89 -13.99
CA ASP A 97 0.05 -9.14 -15.33
C ASP A 97 1.38 -8.39 -15.59
N THR A 98 1.65 -7.34 -14.80
CA THR A 98 2.87 -6.53 -14.83
C THR A 98 3.27 -6.08 -13.42
N PRO A 99 4.57 -5.76 -13.19
CA PRO A 99 4.99 -5.04 -11.99
C PRO A 99 4.24 -3.73 -11.79
#